data_AF-A0A519WVU6-F1
#
_entry.id   AF-A0A519WVU6-F1
#
_cell.length_a   1.000
_cell.length_b   1.000
_cell.length_c   1.000
_cell.angle_alpha   90.00
_cell.angle_beta   90.00
_cell.angle_gamma   90.00
#
_symmetry.space_group_name_H-M   'P 1'
#
loop_
_entity.id
_entity.type
_entity.pdbx_description
1 polymer ?
#
loop_
_entity_poly.entity_id
_entity_poly.type
_entity_poly.pdbx_seq_one_letter_code
_entity_poly.pdbx_strand_id
1 'polypeptide(L)'
;METIHMGKLLEITIRKKGINITKLATALGITRRTLYNWFKNPSIDELLLEKISSMISNDFASSEISHPIILTLPFGKRLVPEEKDQEYWRNKYIDLLERYSKLLEAKA
;
A
#
# COMPACT_ATOMS: atom_id res chain seq x y z
N MET A 1 -26.52 -5.04 -6.83
CA MET A 1 -25.77 -4.34 -5.76
C MET A 1 -24.32 -4.75 -5.88
N GLU A 2 -23.43 -3.82 -6.24
CA GLU A 2 -21.99 -4.07 -6.14
C GLU A 2 -21.66 -4.33 -4.67
N THR A 3 -21.26 -5.55 -4.36
CA THR A 3 -20.83 -5.91 -3.01
C THR A 3 -19.47 -5.28 -2.79
N ILE A 4 -19.39 -4.34 -1.86
CA ILE A 4 -18.13 -3.70 -1.52
C ILE A 4 -17.18 -4.78 -0.99
N HIS A 5 -16.06 -4.97 -1.67
CA HIS A 5 -15.09 -6.02 -1.33
C HIS A 5 -14.17 -5.54 -0.21
N MET A 6 -14.50 -5.85 1.05
CA MET A 6 -13.80 -5.29 2.22
C MET A 6 -12.31 -5.61 2.27
N GLY A 7 -11.91 -6.82 1.87
CA GLY A 7 -10.49 -7.17 1.80
C GLY A 7 -9.69 -6.29 0.85
N LYS A 8 -10.32 -5.85 -0.26
CA LYS A 8 -9.66 -5.00 -1.27
C LYS A 8 -9.57 -3.57 -0.76
N LEU A 9 -10.61 -3.08 -0.08
CA LEU A 9 -10.59 -1.77 0.57
C LEU A 9 -9.50 -1.69 1.65
N LEU A 10 -9.36 -2.76 2.44
CA LEU A 10 -8.31 -2.86 3.46
C LEU A 10 -6.92 -2.84 2.83
N GLU A 11 -6.69 -3.63 1.77
CA GLU A 11 -5.42 -3.64 1.05
C GLU A 11 -5.07 -2.24 0.51
N ILE A 12 -6.02 -1.57 -0.13
CA ILE A 12 -5.84 -0.21 -0.65
C ILE A 12 -5.47 0.74 0.49
N THR A 13 -6.13 0.62 1.65
CA THR A 13 -5.88 1.48 2.82
C THR A 13 -4.47 1.27 3.37
N ILE A 14 -4.04 0.02 3.53
CA ILE A 14 -2.71 -0.36 4.01
C ILE A 14 -1.63 0.16 3.06
N ARG A 15 -1.83 -0.02 1.74
CA ARG A 15 -0.90 0.44 0.71
C ARG A 15 -0.83 1.97 0.64
N LYS A 16 -1.96 2.67 0.72
CA LYS A 16 -2.01 4.14 0.77
C LYS A 16 -1.30 4.71 1.98
N LYS A 17 -1.39 4.03 3.14
CA LYS A 17 -0.67 4.42 4.36
C LYS A 17 0.81 4.02 4.36
N GLY A 18 1.31 3.31 3.34
CA GLY A 18 2.70 2.85 3.28
C GLY A 18 3.05 1.80 4.34
N ILE A 19 2.05 1.11 4.88
CA ILE A 19 2.24 0.15 5.98
C ILE A 19 2.95 -1.10 5.46
N ASN A 20 4.01 -1.52 6.16
CA ASN A 20 4.69 -2.77 5.85
C ASN A 20 3.81 -3.97 6.26
N ILE A 21 3.32 -4.68 5.24
CA ILE A 21 2.48 -5.89 5.37
C ILE A 21 3.14 -6.95 6.27
N THR A 22 4.46 -7.06 6.24
CA THR A 22 5.20 -8.01 7.10
C THR A 22 5.10 -7.60 8.56
N LYS A 23 5.31 -6.31 8.88
CA LYS A 23 5.17 -5.79 10.25
C LYS A 23 3.74 -5.95 10.76
N LEU A 24 2.75 -5.64 9.93
CA LEU A 24 1.34 -5.80 10.27
C LEU A 24 0.97 -7.27 10.56
N ALA A 25 1.45 -8.21 9.75
CA ALA A 25 1.21 -9.64 9.98
C ALA A 25 1.83 -10.10 11.31
N THR A 26 3.06 -9.66 11.61
CA THR A 26 3.74 -9.94 12.88
C THR A 26 2.99 -9.35 14.08
N ALA A 27 2.55 -8.09 14.00
CA ALA A 27 1.77 -7.44 15.06
C ALA A 27 0.42 -8.12 15.31
N LEU A 28 -0.20 -8.66 14.26
CA LEU A 28 -1.44 -9.43 14.36
C LEU A 28 -1.23 -10.88 14.82
N GLY A 29 0.02 -11.35 14.93
CA GLY A 29 0.35 -12.74 15.29
C GLY A 29 -0.03 -13.77 14.21
N ILE A 30 -0.08 -13.37 12.95
CA ILE A 30 -0.48 -14.22 11.81
C ILE A 30 0.61 -14.30 10.75
N THR A 31 0.48 -15.28 9.85
CA THR A 31 1.35 -15.35 8.67
C THR A 31 0.95 -14.33 7.60
N ARG A 32 1.92 -13.89 6.79
CA ARG A 32 1.65 -13.03 5.61
C ARG A 32 0.63 -13.65 4.65
N ARG A 33 0.65 -14.98 4.49
CA ARG A 33 -0.32 -15.72 3.67
C ARG A 33 -1.75 -15.53 4.19
N THR A 34 -1.95 -15.61 5.50
CA THR A 34 -3.27 -15.37 6.12
C THR A 34 -3.75 -13.95 5.84
N LEU A 35 -2.86 -12.96 5.97
CA LEU A 35 -3.19 -11.56 5.68
C LEU A 35 -3.55 -11.34 4.20
N TYR A 36 -2.82 -11.95 3.27
CA TYR A 36 -3.18 -11.90 1.83
C TYR A 36 -4.50 -12.61 1.52
N ASN A 37 -4.82 -13.68 2.24
CA ASN A 37 -6.11 -14.36 2.08
C ASN A 37 -7.27 -13.47 2.52
N TRP A 38 -7.09 -12.68 3.60
CA TRP A 38 -8.11 -11.71 4.02
C TRP A 38 -8.36 -10.63 2.98
N PHE A 39 -7.34 -10.19 2.25
CA PHE A 39 -7.53 -9.21 1.17
C PHE A 39 -8.39 -9.75 0.02
N LYS A 40 -8.39 -11.08 -0.19
CA LYS A 40 -9.21 -11.76 -1.20
C LYS A 40 -10.63 -12.06 -0.73
N ASN A 41 -10.93 -11.86 0.55
CA ASN A 41 -12.27 -12.11 1.07
C ASN A 41 -13.17 -10.87 0.88
N PRO A 42 -14.37 -11.04 0.29
CA PRO A 42 -15.31 -9.94 0.08
C PRO A 42 -15.95 -9.46 1.39
N SER A 43 -16.12 -10.38 2.34
CA SER A 43 -16.59 -10.10 3.70
C SER A 43 -15.50 -10.42 4.70
N ILE A 44 -15.31 -9.54 5.67
CA ILE A 44 -14.40 -9.71 6.80
C ILE A 44 -15.24 -9.53 8.06
N ASP A 45 -15.00 -10.39 9.04
CA ASP A 45 -15.68 -10.32 10.34
C ASP A 45 -15.42 -8.96 11.01
N GLU A 46 -16.45 -8.38 11.60
CA GLU A 46 -16.42 -7.01 12.13
C GLU A 46 -15.40 -6.86 13.26
N LEU A 47 -15.32 -7.86 14.14
CA LEU A 47 -14.32 -7.93 15.23
C LEU A 47 -12.89 -7.95 14.69
N LEU A 48 -12.67 -8.67 13.57
CA LEU A 48 -11.37 -8.73 12.92
C LEU A 48 -11.02 -7.37 12.30
N LEU A 49 -11.98 -6.74 11.64
CA LEU A 49 -11.81 -5.44 11.02
C LEU A 49 -11.47 -4.37 12.05
N GLU A 50 -12.16 -4.36 13.19
CA GLU A 50 -11.90 -3.45 14.30
C GLU A 50 -10.49 -3.64 14.86
N LYS A 51 -10.06 -4.89 15.08
CA LYS A 51 -8.71 -5.22 15.54
C LYS A 51 -7.63 -4.71 14.57
N ILE A 52 -7.83 -4.90 13.27
CA ILE A 52 -6.89 -4.44 12.24
C ILE A 52 -6.89 -2.91 12.17
N SER A 53 -8.06 -2.27 12.20
CA SER A 53 -8.20 -0.82 12.19
C SER A 53 -7.51 -0.15 13.39
N SER A 54 -7.67 -0.74 14.58
CA SER A 54 -7.02 -0.30 15.80
C SER A 54 -5.49 -0.41 15.69
N MET A 55 -4.97 -1.54 15.22
CA MET A 55 -3.52 -1.72 14.99
C MET A 55 -2.96 -0.74 13.96
N ILE A 56 -3.68 -0.53 12.86
CA ILE A 56 -3.31 0.45 11.82
C ILE A 56 -3.29 1.89 12.38
N SER A 57 -4.10 2.19 13.39
CA SER A 57 -4.22 3.53 13.99
C SER A 57 -3.22 3.75 15.12
N ASN A 58 -2.91 2.71 15.90
CA ASN A 58 -2.11 2.80 17.12
C ASN A 58 -0.59 2.60 16.87
N ASP A 59 -0.19 1.65 16.02
CA ASP A 59 1.23 1.30 15.82
C ASP A 59 1.97 2.15 14.78
N PHE A 60 1.25 2.88 13.91
CA PHE A 60 1.88 3.77 12.93
C PHE A 60 1.91 5.23 13.38
N ALA A 61 1.29 5.56 14.52
CA ALA A 61 1.43 6.88 15.12
C ALA A 61 2.79 7.09 15.82
N SER A 62 3.53 6.02 16.13
CA SER A 62 4.63 6.05 17.11
C SER A 62 6.01 5.64 16.59
N SER A 63 6.23 5.59 15.28
CA SER A 63 7.59 5.43 14.72
C SER A 63 7.73 6.22 13.43
N GLU A 64 8.22 7.46 13.56
CA GLU A 64 8.72 8.31 12.47
C GLU A 64 7.69 8.76 11.42
N ILE A 65 6.52 9.25 11.86
CA ILE A 65 5.81 10.25 11.08
C ILE A 65 6.35 11.62 11.47
N SER A 66 7.53 11.97 10.93
CA SER A 66 7.86 13.38 10.77
C SER A 66 6.94 13.91 9.68
N HIS A 67 5.70 14.23 10.04
CA HIS A 67 4.79 15.23 9.45
C HIS A 67 3.42 15.09 10.14
N PRO A 68 2.98 16.09 10.93
CA PRO A 68 1.66 16.07 11.54
C PRO A 68 0.63 16.35 10.45
N ILE A 69 -0.06 15.32 9.96
CA ILE A 69 -1.25 15.55 9.14
C ILE A 69 -2.38 15.92 10.11
N ILE A 70 -2.42 17.20 10.43
CA ILE A 70 -3.57 17.85 11.03
C ILE A 70 -4.67 17.83 9.98
N LEU A 71 -5.68 16.97 10.19
CA LEU A 71 -6.93 17.00 9.47
C LEU A 71 -7.67 18.28 9.85
N THR A 72 -7.57 19.31 9.02
CA THR A 72 -8.52 20.42 8.99
C THR A 72 -8.96 20.63 7.54
N LEU A 73 -10.23 20.32 7.25
CA LEU A 73 -10.99 20.94 6.16
C LEU A 73 -11.08 22.45 6.45
N PRO A 74 -11.38 23.40 5.53
CA PRO A 74 -11.66 23.35 4.09
C PRO A 74 -10.82 24.37 3.25
N PHE A 75 -10.90 24.29 1.92
CA PHE A 75 -10.51 25.33 0.95
C PHE A 75 -9.00 25.69 0.82
N GLY A 76 -8.47 25.50 -0.40
CA GLY A 76 -7.40 26.35 -0.92
C GLY A 76 -6.01 25.72 -1.01
N LYS A 77 -5.69 25.22 -2.21
CA LYS A 77 -4.34 25.04 -2.77
C LYS A 77 -3.48 23.89 -2.21
N ARG A 78 -3.55 22.78 -2.95
CA ARG A 78 -2.70 21.60 -2.83
C ARG A 78 -1.33 21.91 -3.47
N LEU A 79 -0.25 21.92 -2.68
CA LEU A 79 1.08 21.63 -3.21
C LEU A 79 1.14 20.11 -3.33
N VAL A 80 1.05 19.61 -4.57
CA VAL A 80 1.17 18.18 -4.87
C VAL A 80 2.66 17.83 -4.81
N PRO A 81 3.11 16.97 -3.88
CA PRO A 81 4.37 16.28 -4.06
C PRO A 81 4.21 15.45 -5.33
N GLU A 82 5.10 15.62 -6.30
CA GLU A 82 5.08 14.91 -7.57
C GLU A 82 5.15 13.39 -7.32
N GLU A 83 3.98 12.78 -7.16
CA GLU A 83 3.80 11.34 -7.12
C GLU A 83 4.31 10.86 -8.47
N LYS A 84 5.49 10.23 -8.50
CA LYS A 84 6.07 9.73 -9.73
C LYS A 84 5.07 8.78 -10.39
N ASP A 85 4.49 9.25 -11.48
CA ASP A 85 3.41 8.58 -12.19
C ASP A 85 3.80 7.16 -12.60
N GLN A 86 2.81 6.29 -12.79
CA GLN A 86 3.03 4.94 -13.32
C GLN A 86 3.84 4.93 -14.63
N GLU A 87 3.76 6.03 -15.38
CA GLU A 87 4.55 6.30 -16.57
C GLU A 87 6.07 6.39 -16.30
N TYR A 88 6.48 7.00 -15.18
CA TYR A 88 7.89 7.06 -14.79
C TYR A 88 8.48 5.65 -14.60
N TRP A 89 7.74 4.79 -13.89
CA TRP A 89 8.16 3.42 -13.64
C TRP A 89 8.11 2.56 -14.90
N ARG A 90 7.12 2.79 -15.77
CA ARG A 90 7.03 2.12 -17.08
C ARG A 90 8.24 2.47 -17.96
N ASN A 91 8.60 3.74 -18.03
CA ASN A 91 9.75 4.18 -18.84
C ASN A 91 11.08 3.64 -18.28
N LYS A 92 11.23 3.59 -16.95
CA LYS A 92 12.38 2.94 -16.31
C LYS A 92 12.51 1.45 -16.65
N TYR A 93 11.38 0.74 -16.74
CA TYR A 93 11.36 -0.67 -17.10
C TYR A 93 11.74 -0.89 -18.57
N ILE A 94 11.24 -0.02 -19.47
CA ILE A 94 11.59 -0.08 -20.90
C ILE A 94 13.08 0.17 -21.11
N ASP A 95 13.66 1.22 -20.49
CA ASP A 95 15.10 1.52 -20.58
C ASP A 95 15.96 0.35 -20.09
N LEU A 96 15.53 -0.35 -19.04
CA LEU A 96 16.22 -1.53 -18.56
C LEU A 96 16.21 -2.65 -19.61
N LEU A 97 15.05 -2.96 -20.20
CA LEU A 97 14.92 -4.01 -21.22
C LEU A 97 15.78 -3.72 -22.45
N GLU A 98 15.77 -2.48 -22.94
CA GLU A 98 16.58 -2.09 -24.11
C GLU A 98 18.08 -2.28 -23.87
N ARG A 99 18.58 -1.94 -22.68
CA ARG A 99 19.99 -2.13 -22.32
C ARG A 99 20.36 -3.61 -22.32
N TYR A 100 19.49 -4.47 -21.78
CA TYR A 100 19.72 -5.91 -21.77
C TYR A 100 19.67 -6.52 -23.17
N SER A 101 18.71 -6.11 -24.02
CA SER A 101 18.65 -6.57 -25.41
C SER A 101 19.93 -6.22 -26.17
N LYS A 102 20.43 -4.98 -26.02
CA LYS A 102 21.70 -4.56 -26.64
C LYS A 102 22.90 -5.38 -26.16
N LEU A 103 22.95 -5.71 -24.87
CA LEU A 103 24.03 -6.56 -24.32
C LEU A 103 23.96 -7.99 -24.84
N LEU A 104 22.76 -8.53 -25.04
CA LEU A 104 22.57 -9.86 -25.63
C LEU A 104 22.97 -9.88 -27.10
N GLU A 105 22.59 -8.86 -27.86
CA GLU A 105 22.98 -8.69 -29.26
C GLU A 105 24.50 -8.49 -29.42
N ALA A 106 25.14 -7.77 -28.51
CA ALA A 106 26.60 -7.54 -28.55
C ALA A 106 27.43 -8.76 -28.10
N LYS A 107 26.80 -9.80 -27.55
CA LYS A 107 27.45 -11.03 -27.07
C LYS A 107 27.21 -12.23 -28.01
N ALA A 108 26.34 -12.08 -29.00
CA ALA A 108 26.11 -13.04 -30.08
C ALA A 108 27.07 -12.77 -31.26
#